data_AF-A0A292Z6H2-F1
#
_entry.id   AF-A0A292Z6H2-F1
#
_cell.length_a   1.000
_cell.length_b   1.000
_cell.length_c   1.000
_cell.angle_alpha   90.00
_cell.angle_beta   90.00
_cell.angle_gamma   90.00
#
_symmetry.space_group_name_H-M   'P 1'
#
loop_
_entity.id
_entity.type
_entity.pdbx_description
1 polymer ?
#
loop_
_entity_poly.entity_id
_entity_poly.type
_entity_poly.pdbx_seq_one_letter_code
_entity_poly.pdbx_strand_id
1 'polypeptide(L)'
;MINTYDAVVAFINKDGSFGLGLGNIILVANVVLLWLYTASCHSCRSIIGGRLNHFSKHPLRYKLWGQVSTLNGKHMQLAWATLASLAITDFYIMAVSAGWWGDPRIVG
;
A
#
# COMPACT_ATOMS: atom_id res chain seq x y z
N MET A 1 3.41 -7.39 4.67
CA MET A 1 2.41 -8.42 5.05
C MET A 1 1.75 -8.09 6.38
N ILE A 2 2.50 -7.74 7.43
CA ILE A 2 1.91 -7.34 8.72
C ILE A 2 1.04 -6.07 8.62
N ASN A 3 1.48 -5.01 7.93
CA ASN A 3 0.64 -3.82 7.73
C ASN A 3 -0.67 -4.12 6.98
N THR A 4 -0.67 -5.09 6.06
CA THR A 4 -1.90 -5.50 5.35
C THR A 4 -2.87 -6.19 6.32
N TYR A 5 -2.35 -7.02 7.21
CA TYR A 5 -3.14 -7.67 8.26
C TYR A 5 -3.71 -6.62 9.23
N ASP A 6 -2.86 -5.71 9.71
CA ASP A 6 -3.28 -4.63 10.62
C ASP A 6 -4.33 -3.72 10.00
N ALA A 7 -4.21 -3.38 8.71
CA ALA A 7 -5.20 -2.58 8.00
C ALA A 7 -6.57 -3.29 7.88
N VAL A 8 -6.61 -4.62 7.77
CA VAL A 8 -7.87 -5.38 7.73
C VAL A 8 -8.47 -5.50 9.12
N VAL A 9 -7.65 -5.75 10.13
CA VAL A 9 -8.09 -5.87 11.53
C VAL A 9 -8.58 -4.52 12.08
N ALA A 10 -8.04 -3.40 11.60
CA ALA A 10 -8.45 -2.06 12.01
C ALA A 10 -9.93 -1.72 11.73
N PHE A 11 -10.59 -2.46 10.83
CA PHE A 11 -12.02 -2.32 10.56
C PHE A 11 -12.92 -3.04 11.58
N ILE A 12 -12.36 -3.89 12.45
CA ILE A 12 -13.10 -4.65 13.46
C ILE A 12 -12.90 -3.97 14.81
N ASN A 13 -13.97 -3.44 15.38
CA ASN A 13 -13.96 -2.85 16.72
C ASN A 13 -13.83 -3.94 17.80
N LYS A 14 -13.49 -3.54 19.05
CA LYS A 14 -13.30 -4.45 20.19
C LYS A 14 -14.55 -5.26 20.58
N ASP A 15 -15.73 -4.78 20.21
CA ASP A 15 -17.03 -5.42 20.38
C ASP A 15 -17.42 -6.33 19.20
N GLY A 16 -16.58 -6.42 18.16
CA GLY A 16 -16.84 -7.18 16.94
C GLY A 16 -17.68 -6.44 15.90
N SER A 17 -18.05 -5.18 16.14
CA SER A 17 -18.77 -4.35 15.16
C SER A 17 -17.83 -3.83 14.06
N PHE A 18 -18.38 -3.52 12.89
CA PHE A 18 -17.62 -2.87 11.82
C PHE A 18 -17.44 -1.39 12.15
N GLY A 19 -16.19 -0.95 12.25
CA GLY A 19 -15.81 0.44 12.48
C GLY A 19 -15.11 1.02 11.26
N LEU A 20 -15.53 2.21 10.84
CA LEU A 20 -14.85 2.97 9.79
C LEU A 20 -14.49 4.34 10.37
N GLY A 21 -13.19 4.61 10.45
CA GLY A 21 -12.63 5.85 10.98
C GLY A 21 -11.55 6.39 10.09
N LEU A 22 -11.08 7.60 10.40
CA LEU A 22 -9.98 8.22 9.68
C LEU A 22 -8.70 7.37 9.76
N GLY A 23 -8.45 6.71 10.90
CA GLY A 23 -7.34 5.77 11.05
C GLY A 23 -7.35 4.63 10.04
N ASN A 24 -8.52 4.09 9.69
CA ASN A 24 -8.66 3.04 8.66
C ASN A 24 -8.24 3.53 7.27
N ILE A 25 -8.63 4.76 6.92
CA ILE A 25 -8.28 5.37 5.62
C ILE A 25 -6.77 5.56 5.52
N ILE A 26 -6.15 6.06 6.60
CA ILE A 26 -4.70 6.28 6.66
C ILE A 26 -3.94 4.96 6.54
N LEU A 27 -4.36 3.92 7.26
CA LEU A 27 -3.75 2.58 7.19
C LEU A 27 -3.87 1.95 5.80
N VAL A 28 -5.04 2.02 5.17
CA VAL A 28 -5.25 1.48 3.81
C VAL A 28 -4.38 2.25 2.80
N ALA A 29 -4.32 3.57 2.89
CA ALA A 29 -3.47 4.38 2.01
C ALA A 29 -1.99 4.00 2.15
N ASN A 30 -1.50 3.79 3.39
CA ASN A 30 -0.14 3.33 3.66
C ASN A 30 0.14 1.96 3.03
N VAL A 31 -0.77 0.98 3.21
CA VAL A 31 -0.64 -0.37 2.64
C VAL A 31 -0.62 -0.33 1.11
N VAL A 32 -1.48 0.47 0.47
CA VAL A 32 -1.49 0.62 -0.99
C VAL A 32 -0.17 1.20 -1.51
N LEU A 33 0.38 2.21 -0.84
CA LEU A 33 1.68 2.78 -1.21
C LEU A 33 2.83 1.78 -1.05
N LEU A 34 2.84 0.99 0.03
CA LEU A 34 3.80 -0.09 0.24
C LEU A 34 3.73 -1.16 -0.86
N TRP A 35 2.52 -1.53 -1.31
CA TRP A 35 2.33 -2.45 -2.43
C TRP A 35 2.80 -1.87 -3.76
N LEU A 36 2.52 -0.59 -4.03
CA LEU A 36 3.00 0.09 -5.23
C LEU A 36 4.52 0.18 -5.27
N TYR A 37 5.15 0.54 -4.14
CA TYR A 37 6.60 0.54 -4.01
C TYR A 37 7.18 -0.86 -4.27
N THR A 38 6.61 -1.88 -3.62
CA THR A 38 7.02 -3.28 -3.83
C THR A 38 6.88 -3.68 -5.29
N ALA A 39 5.74 -3.42 -5.93
CA ALA A 39 5.50 -3.77 -7.33
C ALA A 39 6.40 -3.01 -8.32
N SER A 40 6.85 -1.81 -7.97
CA SER A 40 7.76 -0.99 -8.80
C SER A 40 9.22 -1.48 -8.80
N CYS A 41 9.53 -2.56 -8.09
CA CYS A 41 10.90 -3.02 -7.92
C CYS A 41 11.55 -3.51 -9.23
N HIS A 42 12.88 -3.37 -9.35
CA HIS A 42 13.62 -3.89 -10.52
C HIS A 42 13.49 -5.41 -10.65
N SER A 43 13.45 -6.14 -9.53
CA SER A 43 13.21 -7.59 -9.51
C SER A 43 11.84 -7.96 -10.07
N CYS A 44 10.82 -7.14 -9.82
CA CYS A 44 9.44 -7.34 -10.24
C CYS A 44 9.33 -7.20 -11.76
N ARG A 45 10.04 -6.21 -12.34
CA ARG A 45 10.19 -6.05 -13.78
C ARG A 45 10.84 -7.27 -14.43
N SER A 46 11.92 -7.78 -13.83
CA SER A 46 12.65 -8.94 -14.34
C SER A 46 11.86 -10.25 -14.22
N ILE A 47 11.05 -10.42 -13.18
CA ILE A 47 10.18 -11.60 -13.00
C ILE A 47 9.07 -11.62 -14.06
N ILE A 48 8.43 -10.49 -14.33
CA ILE A 48 7.33 -10.40 -15.30
C ILE A 48 7.85 -10.45 -16.75
N GLY A 49 9.03 -9.89 -17.00
CA GLY A 49 9.68 -9.85 -18.31
C GLY A 49 10.56 -11.07 -18.64
N GLY A 50 10.95 -11.85 -17.63
CA GLY A 50 11.90 -12.94 -17.77
C GLY A 50 11.38 -14.07 -18.67
N ARG A 51 12.28 -14.62 -19.50
CA ARG A 51 12.00 -15.75 -20.42
C ARG A 51 10.94 -15.48 -21.51
N LEU A 52 10.57 -14.23 -21.78
CA LEU A 52 9.72 -13.88 -22.93
C LEU A 52 10.55 -13.85 -24.22
N ASN A 53 10.64 -14.99 -24.92
CA ASN A 53 11.28 -15.07 -26.25
C ASN A 53 10.36 -14.65 -27.40
N HIS A 54 9.05 -14.57 -27.18
CA HIS A 54 8.04 -14.16 -28.17
C HIS A 54 6.97 -13.28 -27.50
N PHE A 55 7.01 -11.97 -27.75
CA PHE A 55 6.03 -11.03 -27.18
C PHE A 55 4.63 -11.15 -27.79
N SER A 56 4.51 -11.57 -29.06
CA SER A 56 3.20 -11.68 -29.74
C SER A 56 2.33 -12.84 -29.21
N LYS A 57 2.94 -13.89 -28.64
CA LYS A 57 2.22 -15.04 -28.07
C LYS A 57 1.78 -14.83 -26.62
N HIS A 58 2.24 -13.77 -25.95
CA HIS A 58 1.94 -13.48 -24.54
C HIS A 58 1.57 -12.01 -24.30
N PRO A 59 0.46 -11.52 -24.89
CA PRO A 59 0.06 -10.11 -24.80
C PRO A 59 -0.22 -9.64 -23.36
N LEU A 60 -0.73 -10.53 -22.50
CA LEU A 60 -1.02 -10.19 -21.10
C LEU A 60 0.28 -9.94 -20.30
N ARG A 61 1.30 -10.78 -20.49
CA ARG A 61 2.61 -10.61 -19.82
C ARG A 61 3.33 -9.36 -20.30
N TYR A 62 3.25 -9.06 -21.60
CA TYR A 62 3.81 -7.83 -22.16
C TYR A 62 3.14 -6.57 -21.59
N LYS A 63 1.80 -6.57 -21.46
CA LYS A 63 1.06 -5.47 -20.82
C LYS A 63 1.47 -5.28 -19.35
N LEU A 64 1.52 -6.36 -18.58
CA LEU A 64 1.95 -6.32 -17.17
C LEU A 64 3.40 -5.84 -17.04
N TRP A 65 4.30 -6.30 -17.92
CA TRP A 65 5.69 -5.84 -17.96
C TRP A 65 5.79 -4.35 -18.27
N GLY A 66 4.97 -3.84 -19.20
CA GLY A 66 4.90 -2.41 -19.52
C GLY A 66 4.42 -1.56 -18.34
N GLN A 67 3.40 -2.03 -17.62
CA GLN A 67 2.91 -1.38 -16.40
C GLN A 67 3.98 -1.34 -15.31
N VAL A 68 4.62 -2.47 -15.01
CA VAL A 68 5.68 -2.54 -14.00
C VAL A 68 6.93 -1.77 -14.44
N SER A 69 7.26 -1.74 -15.72
CA SER A 69 8.34 -0.91 -16.26
C SER A 69 8.06 0.59 -16.09
N THR A 70 6.81 1.01 -16.26
CA THR A 70 6.37 2.39 -16.03
C THR A 70 6.45 2.75 -14.54
N LEU A 71 5.99 1.86 -13.66
CA LEU A 71 6.07 2.04 -12.21
C LEU A 71 7.52 2.06 -11.72
N ASN A 72 8.40 1.23 -12.28
CA ASN A 72 9.82 1.19 -11.95
C ASN A 72 10.54 2.52 -12.24
N GLY A 73 10.18 3.23 -13.30
CA GLY A 73 10.69 4.58 -13.56
C GLY A 73 10.34 5.60 -12.47
N LYS A 74 9.31 5.32 -11.66
CA LYS A 74 8.88 6.14 -10.51
C LYS A 74 9.28 5.53 -9.16
N HIS A 75 10.13 4.50 -9.13
CA HIS A 75 10.47 3.76 -7.91
C HIS A 75 10.96 4.68 -6.78
N MET A 76 11.83 5.64 -7.10
CA MET A 76 12.31 6.64 -6.13
C MET A 76 11.16 7.51 -5.60
N GLN A 77 10.26 7.99 -6.46
CA GLN A 77 9.11 8.81 -6.04
C GLN A 77 8.16 8.02 -5.13
N LEU A 78 7.91 6.75 -5.47
CA LEU A 78 7.09 5.85 -4.64
C LEU A 78 7.75 5.55 -3.30
N ALA A 79 9.09 5.48 -3.23
CA ALA A 79 9.82 5.34 -1.98
C ALA A 79 9.57 6.54 -1.05
N TRP A 80 9.73 7.76 -1.57
CA TRP A 80 9.47 8.99 -0.82
C TRP A 80 8.01 9.11 -0.38
N ALA A 81 7.06 8.81 -1.27
CA ALA A 81 5.64 8.80 -0.92
C ALA A 81 5.32 7.79 0.18
N THR A 82 5.92 6.59 0.11
CA THR A 82 5.74 5.54 1.12
C THR A 82 6.32 5.97 2.46
N LEU A 83 7.55 6.51 2.49
CA LEU A 83 8.17 7.02 3.72
C LEU A 83 7.37 8.15 4.36
N ALA A 84 6.89 9.10 3.56
CA ALA A 84 6.02 10.16 4.04
C ALA A 84 4.72 9.60 4.64
N SER A 85 4.07 8.66 3.94
CA SER A 85 2.84 8.03 4.44
C SER A 85 3.06 7.23 5.73
N LEU A 86 4.21 6.56 5.86
CA LEU A 86 4.58 5.82 7.07
C LEU A 86 4.74 6.80 8.24
N ALA A 87 5.51 7.87 8.07
CA ALA A 87 5.70 8.89 9.10
C ALA A 87 4.37 9.53 9.53
N ILE A 88 3.46 9.80 8.59
CA ILE A 88 2.11 10.32 8.89
C ILE A 88 1.29 9.30 9.66
N THR A 89 1.35 8.02 9.26
CA THR A 89 0.61 6.93 9.92
C THR A 89 1.09 6.74 11.36
N ASP A 90 2.40 6.68 11.58
CA ASP A 90 3.01 6.55 12.90
C ASP A 90 2.66 7.73 13.79
N PHE A 91 2.76 8.96 13.25
CA PHE A 91 2.37 10.17 13.97
C PHE A 91 0.88 10.16 14.33
N TYR A 92 0.01 9.73 13.41
CA TYR A 92 -1.43 9.64 13.66
C TYR A 92 -1.75 8.66 14.79
N ILE A 93 -1.21 7.44 14.71
CA ILE A 93 -1.42 6.41 15.74
C ILE A 93 -0.86 6.87 17.09
N MET A 94 0.31 7.49 17.10
CA MET A 94 0.90 8.08 18.30
C MET A 94 0.00 9.19 18.88
N ALA A 95 -0.48 10.13 18.07
CA ALA A 95 -1.31 11.24 18.53
C ALA A 95 -2.65 10.76 19.11
N VAL A 96 -3.29 9.76 18.47
CA VAL A 96 -4.51 9.12 18.99
C VAL A 96 -4.22 8.37 20.29
N SER A 97 -3.12 7.62 20.35
CA SER A 97 -2.73 6.86 21.56
C SER A 97 -2.33 7.75 22.74
N ALA A 98 -1.72 8.90 22.46
CA ALA A 98 -1.37 9.92 23.44
C ALA A 98 -2.59 10.75 23.90
N GLY A 99 -3.77 10.50 23.32
CA GLY A 99 -4.99 11.23 23.63
C GLY A 99 -4.95 12.70 23.23
N TRP A 100 -4.08 13.07 22.28
CA TRP A 100 -4.00 14.44 21.80
C TRP A 100 -5.33 14.82 21.16
N TRP A 101 -5.81 14.00 20.20
CA TRP A 101 -7.15 14.08 19.62
C TRP A 101 -7.79 12.69 19.55
N GLY A 102 -9.13 12.62 19.57
CA GLY A 102 -9.86 11.36 19.38
C GLY A 102 -9.92 10.96 17.90
N ASP A 103 -9.92 9.65 17.62
CA ASP A 103 -10.07 9.12 16.25
C ASP A 103 -11.44 9.53 15.68
N PRO A 104 -11.49 10.34 14.60
CA PRO A 104 -12.75 10.69 13.96
C PRO A 104 -13.38 9.44 13.35
N ARG A 105 -14.47 8.98 13.97
CA ARG A 105 -15.26 7.86 13.49
C ARG A 105 -16.31 8.34 12.49
N ILE A 106 -16.35 7.70 11.33
CA ILE A 106 -17.34 7.91 10.27
C ILE A 106 -18.50 6.92 10.46
N VAL A 107 -18.18 5.69 10.86
CA VAL A 107 -19.13 4.63 11.22
C VAL A 107 -18.61 3.95 12.49
N GLY A 108 -19.44 3.92 13.53
CA GLY A 108 -19.11 3.31 14.83
C GLY A 108 -20.21 3.55 15.84
#